data_AF-A0A928TYB4-F1
#
_entry.id   AF-A0A928TYB4-F1
#
_cell.length_a   1.000
_cell.length_b   1.000
_cell.length_c   1.000
_cell.angle_alpha   90.00
_cell.angle_beta   90.00
_cell.angle_gamma   90.00
#
_symmetry.space_group_name_H-M   'P 1'
#
loop_
_entity.id
_entity.type
_entity.pdbx_description
1 polymer ?
#
loop_
_entity_poly.entity_id
_entity_poly.type
_entity_poly.pdbx_seq_one_letter_code
_entity_poly.pdbx_strand_id
1 'polypeptide(L)'
;MTIAQPFTGLGMPVFAAFGWAGQDAAVNFALDQLELFIRTLHARLPRSVQAEFPYAGLSRANQTVYLAAKDDVESDMHILFHARPMSLELQLALTDKRGLYKALALAEKQPAMAHRLITELGSEWSFRLQQQQIDEESGERTHYQDLYKDNVVNLDEETAVALLSKAAYLTGEEKWVTPLFVSRRFSSDQISVMGVVVIDVVTKELERLLPLIHFLNGQKATKSAKPKPKARPKLKTPAESTAVATTTIIDPDQGFMFVTDIKPLYLRKGFINMAPDHWPFFAVSARSETRNVTVYYEGVYDKDCSVWRIQSSDMVRLVLSPSVHRWFEDNFEQGDHVQLNVKRLDNDEIQISVKHSE
;
A
#
# COMPACT_ATOMS: atom_id res chain seq x y z
N MET A 1 -28.01 1.15 35.29
CA MET A 1 -27.47 1.79 34.07
C MET A 1 -26.28 2.64 34.48
N THR A 2 -25.06 2.17 34.23
CA THR A 2 -23.84 2.94 34.47
C THR A 2 -23.68 3.96 33.35
N ILE A 3 -23.41 5.22 33.69
CA ILE A 3 -23.01 6.22 32.69
C ILE A 3 -21.62 5.83 32.23
N ALA A 4 -21.46 5.43 30.97
CA ALA A 4 -20.15 5.19 30.39
C ALA A 4 -19.35 6.50 30.43
N GLN A 5 -18.11 6.46 30.94
CA GLN A 5 -17.25 7.64 30.94
C GLN A 5 -17.00 8.09 29.50
N PRO A 6 -17.14 9.39 29.20
CA PRO A 6 -16.83 9.90 27.86
C PRO A 6 -15.32 9.76 27.61
N PHE A 7 -14.95 9.23 26.45
CA PHE A 7 -13.55 9.18 26.05
C PHE A 7 -13.01 10.61 25.83
N THR A 8 -11.95 10.96 26.55
CA THR A 8 -11.31 12.30 26.52
C THR A 8 -9.95 12.29 25.81
N GLY A 9 -9.34 11.13 25.60
CA GLY A 9 -8.02 10.95 25.00
C GLY A 9 -7.20 9.85 25.67
N LEU A 10 -6.07 9.47 25.07
CA LEU A 10 -5.10 8.54 25.65
C LEU A 10 -3.93 9.32 26.27
N GLY A 11 -4.15 9.87 27.47
CA GLY A 11 -3.14 10.68 28.18
C GLY A 11 -1.92 9.88 28.65
N MET A 12 -0.82 10.58 28.98
CA MET A 12 0.46 9.95 29.41
C MET A 12 0.34 8.86 30.50
N PRO A 13 -0.56 8.92 31.49
CA PRO A 13 -0.74 7.82 32.45
C PRO A 13 -1.07 6.46 31.82
N VAL A 14 -1.72 6.42 30.65
CA VAL A 14 -1.99 5.18 29.90
C VAL A 14 -0.69 4.53 29.44
N PHE A 15 0.25 5.32 28.89
CA PHE A 15 1.54 4.81 28.42
C PHE A 15 2.48 4.48 29.58
N ALA A 16 2.53 5.34 30.60
CA ALA A 16 3.38 5.14 31.78
C ALA A 16 3.05 3.85 32.54
N ALA A 17 1.78 3.44 32.59
CA ALA A 17 1.35 2.20 33.23
C ALA A 17 2.06 0.95 32.69
N PHE A 18 2.32 0.89 31.36
CA PHE A 18 3.04 -0.23 30.73
C PHE A 18 4.56 -0.18 30.94
N GLY A 19 5.09 0.90 31.52
CA GLY A 19 6.50 1.03 31.89
C GLY A 19 6.78 0.79 33.38
N TRP A 20 5.75 0.86 34.22
CA TRP A 20 5.85 0.75 35.68
C TRP A 20 5.50 -0.67 36.12
N ALA A 21 6.49 -1.57 36.03
CA ALA A 21 6.36 -2.95 36.47
C ALA A 21 5.89 -3.05 37.94
N GLY A 22 4.74 -3.71 38.16
CA GLY A 22 4.23 -4.03 39.50
C GLY A 22 3.08 -3.16 40.04
N GLN A 23 2.38 -2.38 39.21
CA GLN A 23 1.13 -1.72 39.60
C GLN A 23 -0.08 -2.14 38.75
N ASP A 24 -0.70 -3.26 39.12
CA ASP A 24 -1.90 -3.79 38.45
C ASP A 24 -3.05 -2.78 38.37
N ALA A 25 -3.16 -1.87 39.34
CA ALA A 25 -4.15 -0.79 39.31
C ALA A 25 -3.90 0.22 38.18
N ALA A 26 -2.64 0.54 37.88
CA ALA A 26 -2.28 1.42 36.78
C ALA A 26 -2.49 0.72 35.43
N VAL A 27 -2.11 -0.56 35.32
CA VAL A 27 -2.35 -1.38 34.12
C VAL A 27 -3.84 -1.51 33.84
N ASN A 28 -4.67 -1.85 34.84
CA ASN A 28 -6.13 -1.93 34.66
C ASN A 28 -6.73 -0.58 34.24
N PHE A 29 -6.32 0.55 34.85
CA PHE A 29 -6.73 1.87 34.39
C PHE A 29 -6.38 2.11 32.91
N ALA A 30 -5.15 1.77 32.49
CA ALA A 30 -4.72 1.93 31.11
C ALA A 30 -5.50 1.04 30.13
N LEU A 31 -5.76 -0.23 30.50
CA LEU A 31 -6.59 -1.14 29.72
C LEU A 31 -8.04 -0.63 29.60
N ASP A 32 -8.61 -0.08 30.66
CA ASP A 32 -9.97 0.48 30.64
C ASP A 32 -10.05 1.76 29.78
N GLN A 33 -9.00 2.61 29.77
CA GLN A 33 -8.91 3.75 28.84
C GLN A 33 -8.74 3.31 27.37
N LEU A 34 -7.97 2.25 27.12
CA LEU A 34 -7.86 1.65 25.78
C LEU A 34 -9.20 1.02 25.34
N GLU A 35 -9.96 0.44 26.27
CA GLU A 35 -11.29 -0.10 25.99
C GLU A 35 -12.29 1.02 25.63
N LEU A 36 -12.23 2.17 26.31
CA LEU A 36 -12.99 3.37 25.92
C LEU A 36 -12.55 3.91 24.55
N PHE A 37 -11.24 3.92 24.26
CA PHE A 37 -10.69 4.32 22.96
C PHE A 37 -11.22 3.43 21.83
N ILE A 38 -11.09 2.09 21.92
CA ILE A 38 -11.47 1.18 20.83
C ILE A 38 -12.98 1.20 20.57
N ARG A 39 -13.80 1.26 21.63
CA ARG A 39 -15.27 1.41 21.52
C ARG A 39 -15.65 2.73 20.86
N THR A 40 -14.98 3.83 21.22
CA THR A 40 -15.21 5.17 20.64
C THR A 40 -14.75 5.25 19.19
N LEU A 41 -13.61 4.63 18.87
CA LEU A 41 -13.08 4.53 17.52
C LEU A 41 -14.05 3.76 16.63
N HIS A 42 -14.38 2.51 16.98
CA HIS A 42 -15.26 1.66 16.19
C HIS A 42 -16.61 2.32 15.91
N ALA A 43 -17.21 2.97 16.91
CA ALA A 43 -18.47 3.71 16.76
C ALA A 43 -18.40 4.92 15.82
N ARG A 44 -17.21 5.51 15.60
CA ARG A 44 -16.98 6.61 14.64
C ARG A 44 -16.46 6.17 13.27
N LEU A 45 -16.01 4.92 13.11
CA LEU A 45 -15.46 4.44 11.84
C LEU A 45 -16.48 4.56 10.69
N PRO A 46 -16.02 4.82 9.46
CA PRO A 46 -16.84 4.70 8.26
C PRO A 46 -17.44 3.30 8.14
N ARG A 47 -18.66 3.21 7.60
CA ARG A 47 -19.37 1.91 7.42
C ARG A 47 -18.59 0.90 6.57
N SER A 48 -17.67 1.33 5.71
CA SER A 48 -16.74 0.46 5.00
C SER A 48 -15.76 -0.22 5.94
N VAL A 49 -15.09 0.54 6.82
CA VAL A 49 -14.15 0.00 7.81
C VAL A 49 -14.89 -0.86 8.85
N GLN A 50 -16.09 -0.47 9.27
CA GLN A 50 -16.96 -1.29 10.14
C GLN A 50 -17.42 -2.60 9.49
N ALA A 51 -17.49 -2.67 8.16
CA ALA A 51 -17.87 -3.89 7.44
C ALA A 51 -16.69 -4.87 7.27
N GLU A 52 -15.47 -4.36 7.06
CA GLU A 52 -14.26 -5.20 7.09
C GLU A 52 -13.90 -5.64 8.53
N PHE A 53 -14.17 -4.80 9.55
CA PHE A 53 -13.91 -5.11 10.96
C PHE A 53 -15.16 -4.90 11.84
N PRO A 54 -16.14 -5.82 11.80
CA PRO A 54 -17.35 -5.72 12.62
C PRO A 54 -17.11 -6.00 14.10
N TYR A 55 -16.02 -6.67 14.47
CA TYR A 55 -15.67 -6.97 15.87
C TYR A 55 -14.62 -5.99 16.40
N ALA A 56 -14.79 -5.51 17.63
CA ALA A 56 -13.87 -4.60 18.30
C ALA A 56 -13.86 -4.84 19.81
N GLY A 57 -12.69 -4.86 20.44
CA GLY A 57 -12.60 -5.24 21.85
C GLY A 57 -11.22 -5.09 22.49
N LEU A 58 -11.08 -5.68 23.68
CA LEU A 58 -9.89 -5.68 24.53
C LEU A 58 -9.49 -7.13 24.88
N SER A 59 -8.29 -7.55 24.48
CA SER A 59 -7.67 -8.76 25.01
C SER A 59 -6.90 -8.41 26.28
N ARG A 60 -7.49 -8.70 27.45
CA ARG A 60 -6.80 -8.49 28.74
C ARG A 60 -5.60 -9.42 28.95
N ALA A 61 -5.57 -10.58 28.28
CA ALA A 61 -4.42 -11.48 28.27
C ALA A 61 -3.23 -10.90 27.49
N ASN A 62 -3.48 -10.34 26.29
CA ASN A 62 -2.43 -9.78 25.44
C ASN A 62 -2.15 -8.29 25.72
N GLN A 63 -2.94 -7.67 26.60
CA GLN A 63 -2.91 -6.23 26.95
C GLN A 63 -3.11 -5.29 25.75
N THR A 64 -3.82 -5.75 24.72
CA THR A 64 -4.07 -5.03 23.46
C THR A 64 -5.56 -4.84 23.18
N VAL A 65 -5.90 -3.74 22.52
CA VAL A 65 -7.23 -3.54 21.92
C VAL A 65 -7.17 -3.78 20.41
N TYR A 66 -8.28 -4.24 19.84
CA TYR A 66 -8.31 -4.77 18.48
C TYR A 66 -9.55 -4.36 17.68
N LEU A 67 -9.40 -4.37 16.36
CA LEU A 67 -10.48 -4.47 15.36
C LEU A 67 -10.27 -5.78 14.59
N ALA A 68 -11.30 -6.60 14.37
CA ALA A 68 -11.16 -7.91 13.73
C ALA A 68 -12.30 -8.21 12.74
N ALA A 69 -11.96 -8.93 11.67
CA ALA A 69 -12.93 -9.38 10.66
C ALA A 69 -13.81 -10.56 11.17
N LYS A 70 -13.38 -11.25 12.22
CA LYS A 70 -14.08 -12.36 12.90
C LYS A 70 -14.02 -12.18 14.42
N ASP A 71 -14.87 -12.94 15.11
CA ASP A 71 -14.98 -12.98 16.57
C ASP A 71 -13.70 -13.56 17.22
N ASP A 72 -13.17 -14.64 16.63
CA ASP A 72 -11.81 -15.11 16.89
C ASP A 72 -10.81 -14.23 16.11
N VAL A 73 -10.07 -13.39 16.85
CA VAL A 73 -9.23 -12.31 16.33
C VAL A 73 -8.14 -12.82 15.38
N GLU A 74 -7.47 -13.92 15.69
CA GLU A 74 -6.34 -14.43 14.90
C GLU A 74 -6.75 -15.36 13.75
N SER A 75 -8.05 -15.65 13.63
CA SER A 75 -8.61 -16.50 12.57
C SER A 75 -8.80 -15.78 11.22
N ASP A 76 -8.51 -14.48 11.13
CA ASP A 76 -8.46 -13.71 9.89
C ASP A 76 -7.59 -12.44 10.07
N MET A 77 -7.64 -11.53 9.09
CA MET A 77 -7.04 -10.21 9.19
C MET A 77 -7.66 -9.35 10.31
N HIS A 78 -6.80 -8.72 11.09
CA HIS A 78 -7.16 -7.90 12.24
C HIS A 78 -6.17 -6.75 12.43
N ILE A 79 -6.53 -5.77 13.24
CA ILE A 79 -5.71 -4.60 13.56
C ILE A 79 -5.58 -4.50 15.07
N LEU A 80 -4.34 -4.54 15.56
CA LEU A 80 -3.99 -4.40 16.97
C LEU A 80 -3.51 -2.98 17.27
N PHE A 81 -3.84 -2.50 18.46
CA PHE A 81 -3.26 -1.29 19.05
C PHE A 81 -2.44 -1.68 20.28
N HIS A 82 -1.12 -1.64 20.13
CA HIS A 82 -0.18 -1.93 21.20
C HIS A 82 0.23 -0.63 21.90
N ALA A 83 -0.25 -0.40 23.11
CA ALA A 83 0.26 0.66 23.97
C ALA A 83 1.60 0.24 24.59
N ARG A 84 2.60 1.12 24.55
CA ARG A 84 3.95 0.91 25.07
C ARG A 84 4.42 2.19 25.76
N PRO A 85 5.45 2.16 26.64
CA PRO A 85 5.84 3.32 27.45
C PRO A 85 6.10 4.62 26.69
N MET A 86 6.60 4.52 25.44
CA MET A 86 6.95 5.65 24.58
C MET A 86 6.10 5.74 23.30
N SER A 87 5.11 4.87 23.10
CA SER A 87 4.38 4.80 21.82
C SER A 87 3.03 4.09 21.85
N LEU A 88 2.18 4.46 20.89
CA LEU A 88 1.06 3.65 20.42
C LEU A 88 1.43 3.06 19.06
N GLU A 89 1.39 1.73 18.90
CA GLU A 89 1.60 1.07 17.61
C GLU A 89 0.26 0.55 17.08
N LEU A 90 -0.18 1.11 15.94
CA LEU A 90 -1.27 0.57 15.12
C LEU A 90 -0.64 -0.48 14.19
N GLN A 91 -1.11 -1.72 14.27
CA GLN A 91 -0.54 -2.84 13.53
C GLN A 91 -1.64 -3.65 12.83
N LEU A 92 -1.73 -3.55 11.51
CA LEU A 92 -2.46 -4.50 10.68
C LEU A 92 -1.69 -5.83 10.68
N ALA A 93 -2.40 -6.93 10.92
CA ALA A 93 -1.84 -8.27 11.02
C ALA A 93 -2.67 -9.27 10.21
N LEU A 94 -1.97 -10.15 9.49
CA LEU A 94 -2.55 -11.32 8.82
C LEU A 94 -1.73 -12.54 9.25
N THR A 95 -2.30 -13.33 10.15
CA THR A 95 -1.64 -14.48 10.81
C THR A 95 -2.24 -15.83 10.42
N ASP A 96 -3.51 -15.91 10.00
CA ASP A 96 -4.11 -17.15 9.53
C ASP A 96 -3.42 -17.69 8.27
N LYS A 97 -3.09 -18.99 8.25
CA LYS A 97 -2.39 -19.66 7.16
C LYS A 97 -3.22 -19.69 5.87
N ARG A 98 -4.55 -19.79 5.95
CA ARG A 98 -5.43 -19.77 4.78
C ARG A 98 -5.59 -18.36 4.19
N GLY A 99 -5.74 -17.34 5.05
CA GLY A 99 -5.71 -15.93 4.68
C GLY A 99 -4.39 -15.54 4.01
N LEU A 100 -3.26 -15.90 4.63
CA LEU A 100 -1.92 -15.69 4.07
C LEU A 100 -1.75 -16.35 2.71
N TYR A 101 -2.08 -17.63 2.56
CA TYR A 101 -1.96 -18.33 1.28
C TYR A 101 -2.74 -17.64 0.15
N LYS A 102 -3.97 -17.17 0.45
CA LYS A 102 -4.79 -16.40 -0.49
C LYS A 102 -4.16 -15.04 -0.84
N ALA A 103 -3.70 -14.30 0.14
CA ALA A 103 -3.12 -12.96 -0.04
C ALA A 103 -1.77 -13.01 -0.80
N LEU A 104 -0.90 -13.95 -0.46
CA LEU A 104 0.39 -14.16 -1.10
C LEU A 104 0.24 -14.66 -2.54
N ALA A 105 -0.69 -15.60 -2.80
CA ALA A 105 -1.03 -16.04 -4.16
C ALA A 105 -1.80 -15.01 -4.99
N LEU A 106 -2.14 -13.83 -4.44
CA LEU A 106 -2.57 -12.64 -5.17
C LEU A 106 -1.39 -11.68 -5.40
N ALA A 107 -0.51 -11.53 -4.42
CA ALA A 107 0.73 -10.78 -4.56
C ALA A 107 1.62 -11.32 -5.69
N GLU A 108 1.81 -12.64 -5.79
CA GLU A 108 2.55 -13.27 -6.89
C GLU A 108 1.93 -13.02 -8.28
N LYS A 109 0.60 -12.81 -8.35
CA LYS A 109 -0.12 -12.55 -9.61
C LYS A 109 -0.15 -11.06 -9.98
N GLN A 110 0.05 -10.17 -9.01
CA GLN A 110 0.04 -8.72 -9.20
C GLN A 110 1.16 -8.06 -8.37
N PRO A 111 2.44 -8.41 -8.57
CA PRO A 111 3.52 -7.99 -7.68
C PRO A 111 3.68 -6.47 -7.62
N ALA A 112 3.58 -5.79 -8.76
CA ALA A 112 3.61 -4.33 -8.84
C ALA A 112 2.47 -3.67 -8.05
N MET A 113 1.30 -4.30 -7.96
CA MET A 113 0.18 -3.82 -7.13
C MET A 113 0.43 -4.09 -5.65
N ALA A 114 0.90 -5.30 -5.30
CA ALA A 114 1.17 -5.66 -3.90
C ALA A 114 2.26 -4.77 -3.28
N HIS A 115 3.37 -4.61 -4.00
CA HIS A 115 4.46 -3.69 -3.68
C HIS A 115 3.92 -2.26 -3.48
N ARG A 116 3.24 -1.72 -4.49
CA ARG A 116 2.63 -0.39 -4.47
C ARG A 116 1.71 -0.14 -3.28
N LEU A 117 0.83 -1.08 -2.96
CA LEU A 117 -0.14 -0.92 -1.87
C LEU A 117 0.51 -0.97 -0.47
N ILE A 118 1.70 -1.55 -0.35
CA ILE A 118 2.53 -1.49 0.87
C ILE A 118 3.27 -0.14 0.93
N THR A 119 3.91 0.28 -0.17
CA THR A 119 4.74 1.50 -0.23
C THR A 119 3.94 2.80 -0.21
N GLU A 120 2.72 2.85 -0.78
CA GLU A 120 1.85 4.04 -0.74
C GLU A 120 1.39 4.42 0.68
N LEU A 121 1.67 3.59 1.69
CA LEU A 121 1.51 3.95 3.10
C LEU A 121 2.57 4.98 3.55
N GLY A 122 3.74 5.04 2.89
CA GLY A 122 4.78 6.05 3.10
C GLY A 122 5.59 5.91 4.39
N SER A 123 6.55 6.82 4.58
CA SER A 123 7.65 6.78 5.57
C SER A 123 7.28 6.51 7.04
N GLU A 124 6.02 6.67 7.40
CA GLU A 124 5.51 6.49 8.76
C GLU A 124 5.19 5.02 9.09
N TRP A 125 5.25 4.15 8.09
CA TRP A 125 4.87 2.74 8.18
C TRP A 125 6.08 1.82 8.00
N SER A 126 6.04 0.68 8.69
CA SER A 126 7.00 -0.42 8.53
C SER A 126 6.29 -1.67 8.02
N PHE A 127 6.93 -2.37 7.10
CA PHE A 127 6.53 -3.71 6.67
C PHE A 127 7.35 -4.75 7.41
N ARG A 128 6.69 -5.80 7.92
CA ARG A 128 7.37 -6.95 8.50
C ARG A 128 6.74 -8.23 7.98
N LEU A 129 7.57 -9.09 7.42
CA LEU A 129 7.20 -10.43 6.99
C LEU A 129 8.02 -11.41 7.81
N GLN A 130 7.35 -12.13 8.71
CA GLN A 130 7.98 -13.03 9.67
C GLN A 130 7.92 -14.47 9.15
N GLN A 131 8.92 -15.31 9.40
CA GLN A 131 8.81 -16.76 9.26
C GLN A 131 8.56 -17.36 10.65
N GLN A 132 7.50 -18.15 10.77
CA GLN A 132 7.21 -18.99 11.94
C GLN A 132 7.33 -20.46 11.58
N GLN A 133 7.95 -21.24 12.45
CA GLN A 133 7.85 -22.69 12.40
C GLN A 133 6.56 -23.12 13.11
N ILE A 134 5.80 -24.01 12.48
CA ILE A 134 4.72 -24.75 13.11
C ILE A 134 5.34 -26.04 13.67
N ASP A 135 5.08 -26.32 14.94
CA ASP A 135 5.47 -27.56 15.57
C ASP A 135 4.54 -28.72 15.14
N GLU A 136 5.13 -29.88 14.84
CA GLU A 136 4.43 -31.01 14.21
C GLU A 136 3.58 -31.84 15.20
N GLU A 137 3.87 -31.76 16.50
CA GLU A 137 3.13 -32.49 17.55
C GLU A 137 2.06 -31.63 18.24
N SER A 138 2.36 -30.35 18.50
CA SER A 138 1.49 -29.42 19.23
C SER A 138 0.70 -28.45 18.34
N GLY A 139 1.17 -28.19 17.11
CA GLY A 139 0.64 -27.13 16.25
C GLY A 139 0.99 -25.70 16.70
N GLU A 140 1.80 -25.53 17.75
CA GLU A 140 2.24 -24.22 18.21
C GLU A 140 3.15 -23.52 17.19
N ARG A 141 3.16 -22.17 17.22
CA ARG A 141 3.88 -21.34 16.24
C ARG A 141 5.02 -20.58 16.90
N THR A 142 6.25 -20.98 16.60
CA THR A 142 7.46 -20.34 17.13
C THR A 142 8.07 -19.36 16.13
N HIS A 143 8.66 -18.27 16.60
CA HIS A 143 9.40 -17.34 15.74
C HIS A 143 10.71 -17.98 15.27
N TYR A 144 10.91 -18.07 13.96
CA TYR A 144 12.15 -18.61 13.38
C TYR A 144 13.10 -17.49 12.94
N GLN A 145 12.63 -16.59 12.06
CA GLN A 145 13.36 -15.38 11.66
C GLN A 145 12.41 -14.30 11.12
N ASP A 146 12.89 -13.06 11.01
CA ASP A 146 12.25 -12.04 10.16
C ASP A 146 12.78 -12.19 8.72
N LEU A 147 11.89 -12.40 7.73
CA LEU A 147 12.26 -12.44 6.31
C LEU A 147 12.48 -11.03 5.74
N TYR A 148 11.73 -10.06 6.27
CA TYR A 148 11.90 -8.62 6.05
C TYR A 148 11.34 -7.86 7.25
N LYS A 149 11.96 -6.72 7.58
CA LYS A 149 11.50 -5.83 8.66
C LYS A 149 12.19 -4.47 8.55
N ASP A 150 11.56 -3.56 7.81
CA ASP A 150 12.04 -2.19 7.66
C ASP A 150 10.87 -1.25 7.28
N ASN A 151 11.18 0.02 7.01
CA ASN A 151 10.24 0.99 6.46
C ASN A 151 9.63 0.53 5.13
N VAL A 152 8.36 0.86 4.88
CA VAL A 152 7.72 0.52 3.60
C VAL A 152 8.43 1.18 2.41
N VAL A 153 9.03 2.38 2.57
CA VAL A 153 9.70 3.07 1.45
C VAL A 153 11.05 2.44 1.07
N ASN A 154 11.64 1.64 1.97
CA ASN A 154 12.88 0.91 1.74
C ASN A 154 12.64 -0.44 1.03
N LEU A 155 11.38 -0.78 0.72
CA LEU A 155 11.01 -1.97 -0.02
C LEU A 155 10.92 -1.62 -1.52
N ASP A 156 11.90 -2.01 -2.31
CA ASP A 156 11.87 -1.87 -3.77
C ASP A 156 11.02 -2.98 -4.44
N GLU A 157 10.71 -2.82 -5.74
CA GLU A 157 9.84 -3.74 -6.47
C GLU A 157 10.44 -5.15 -6.61
N GLU A 158 11.76 -5.28 -6.75
CA GLU A 158 12.45 -6.56 -6.97
C GLU A 158 12.59 -7.33 -5.64
N THR A 159 13.01 -6.65 -4.58
CA THR A 159 12.97 -7.21 -3.21
C THR A 159 11.56 -7.64 -2.84
N ALA A 160 10.53 -6.83 -3.16
CA ALA A 160 9.13 -7.20 -2.89
C ALA A 160 8.69 -8.47 -3.64
N VAL A 161 9.02 -8.60 -4.94
CA VAL A 161 8.73 -9.80 -5.74
C VAL A 161 9.37 -11.04 -5.09
N ALA A 162 10.67 -10.99 -4.84
CA ALA A 162 11.42 -12.12 -4.30
C ALA A 162 10.95 -12.51 -2.89
N LEU A 163 10.71 -11.52 -2.04
CA LEU A 163 10.23 -11.69 -0.67
C LEU A 163 8.82 -12.31 -0.60
N LEU A 164 7.88 -11.78 -1.38
CA LEU A 164 6.48 -12.21 -1.33
C LEU A 164 6.28 -13.59 -1.97
N SER A 165 7.04 -13.94 -3.03
CA SER A 165 7.02 -15.30 -3.59
C SER A 165 7.71 -16.31 -2.66
N LYS A 166 8.84 -15.97 -2.02
CA LYS A 166 9.45 -16.80 -0.97
C LYS A 166 8.49 -17.06 0.19
N ALA A 167 7.70 -16.07 0.58
CA ALA A 167 6.67 -16.20 1.60
C ALA A 167 5.47 -17.05 1.15
N ALA A 168 5.03 -16.92 -0.10
CA ALA A 168 3.99 -17.78 -0.69
C ALA A 168 4.42 -19.26 -0.68
N TYR A 169 5.66 -19.53 -1.11
CA TYR A 169 6.28 -20.85 -1.07
C TYR A 169 6.32 -21.41 0.36
N LEU A 170 6.87 -20.67 1.33
CA LEU A 170 6.98 -21.12 2.72
C LEU A 170 5.60 -21.35 3.36
N THR A 171 4.62 -20.48 3.12
CA THR A 171 3.24 -20.69 3.61
C THR A 171 2.54 -21.88 2.95
N GLY A 172 3.03 -22.35 1.79
CA GLY A 172 2.60 -23.60 1.15
C GLY A 172 3.14 -24.88 1.80
N GLU A 173 4.32 -24.83 2.44
CA GLU A 173 4.86 -25.97 3.19
C GLU A 173 4.09 -26.17 4.50
N GLU A 174 3.88 -27.42 4.93
CA GLU A 174 3.12 -27.72 6.16
C GLU A 174 3.79 -27.14 7.42
N LYS A 175 5.12 -27.26 7.50
CA LYS A 175 5.98 -26.86 8.62
C LYS A 175 6.09 -25.35 8.87
N TRP A 176 5.72 -24.49 7.92
CA TRP A 176 5.91 -23.05 8.06
C TRP A 176 4.62 -22.26 7.88
N VAL A 177 4.64 -21.03 8.38
CA VAL A 177 3.69 -19.98 8.01
C VAL A 177 4.44 -18.65 8.04
N THR A 178 4.10 -17.73 7.14
CA THR A 178 4.78 -16.43 7.08
C THR A 178 3.87 -15.24 7.37
N PRO A 179 3.57 -14.94 8.66
CA PRO A 179 2.71 -13.82 9.02
C PRO A 179 3.19 -12.47 8.49
N LEU A 180 2.23 -11.69 8.01
CA LEU A 180 2.40 -10.39 7.42
C LEU A 180 1.91 -9.32 8.39
N PHE A 181 2.74 -8.33 8.68
CA PHE A 181 2.42 -7.19 9.53
C PHE A 181 2.75 -5.88 8.83
N VAL A 182 1.86 -4.90 9.00
CA VAL A 182 2.01 -3.52 8.51
C VAL A 182 1.72 -2.60 9.70
N SER A 183 2.74 -1.88 10.18
CA SER A 183 2.67 -1.17 11.45
C SER A 183 3.07 0.30 11.33
N ARG A 184 2.29 1.19 11.96
CA ARG A 184 2.65 2.60 12.21
C ARG A 184 2.79 2.85 13.70
N ARG A 185 3.82 3.59 14.09
CA ARG A 185 4.02 4.06 15.47
C ARG A 185 3.76 5.55 15.60
N PHE A 186 3.08 5.93 16.67
CA PHE A 186 2.95 7.30 17.14
C PHE A 186 3.67 7.40 18.49
N SER A 187 4.28 8.54 18.82
CA SER A 187 4.87 8.70 20.16
C SER A 187 3.79 8.85 21.23
N SER A 188 4.10 8.42 22.46
CA SER A 188 3.26 8.64 23.65
C SER A 188 2.84 10.10 23.77
N ASP A 189 3.81 10.99 23.59
CA ASP A 189 3.68 12.43 23.79
C ASP A 189 2.72 13.02 22.75
N GLN A 190 2.90 12.65 21.47
CA GLN A 190 2.01 13.04 20.37
C GLN A 190 0.56 12.63 20.63
N ILE A 191 0.34 11.36 21.00
CA ILE A 191 -1.01 10.83 21.27
C ILE A 191 -1.63 11.50 22.51
N SER A 192 -0.84 11.74 23.56
CA SER A 192 -1.34 12.33 24.81
C SER A 192 -1.86 13.75 24.65
N VAL A 193 -1.29 14.52 23.72
CA VAL A 193 -1.70 15.91 23.42
C VAL A 193 -2.90 15.97 22.47
N MET A 194 -3.16 14.93 21.67
CA MET A 194 -4.31 14.90 20.74
C MET A 194 -5.68 14.91 21.44
N GLY A 195 -5.77 14.44 22.69
CA GLY A 195 -7.06 14.26 23.36
C GLY A 195 -8.01 13.40 22.53
N VAL A 196 -9.24 13.89 22.29
CA VAL A 196 -10.23 13.20 21.45
C VAL A 196 -9.89 13.15 19.95
N VAL A 197 -8.97 13.99 19.46
CA VAL A 197 -8.62 14.09 18.02
C VAL A 197 -7.88 12.83 17.55
N VAL A 198 -7.32 12.03 18.46
CA VAL A 198 -6.69 10.74 18.14
C VAL A 198 -7.63 9.80 17.37
N ILE A 199 -8.94 9.85 17.63
CA ILE A 199 -9.93 9.02 16.93
C ILE A 199 -9.98 9.40 15.45
N ASP A 200 -9.99 10.69 15.14
CA ASP A 200 -10.14 11.20 13.77
C ASP A 200 -8.81 11.07 12.98
N VAL A 201 -7.67 11.03 13.69
CA VAL A 201 -6.34 10.69 13.12
C VAL A 201 -6.27 9.20 12.80
N VAL A 202 -6.54 8.33 13.78
CA VAL A 202 -6.50 6.87 13.59
C VAL A 202 -7.49 6.41 12.52
N THR A 203 -8.69 7.02 12.45
CA THR A 203 -9.68 6.72 11.41
C THR A 203 -9.10 6.90 9.99
N LYS A 204 -8.35 7.98 9.74
CA LYS A 204 -7.74 8.24 8.42
C LYS A 204 -6.64 7.23 8.07
N GLU A 205 -5.88 6.77 9.06
CA GLU A 205 -4.85 5.74 8.86
C GLU A 205 -5.50 4.37 8.56
N LEU A 206 -6.65 4.07 9.18
CA LEU A 206 -7.45 2.89 8.85
C LEU A 206 -8.08 2.98 7.45
N GLU A 207 -8.58 4.15 7.06
CA GLU A 207 -9.02 4.42 5.67
C GLU A 207 -7.87 4.25 4.67
N ARG A 208 -6.64 4.67 5.03
CA ARG A 208 -5.43 4.52 4.20
C ARG A 208 -5.00 3.05 4.02
N LEU A 209 -5.29 2.19 5.00
CA LEU A 209 -5.07 0.74 4.89
C LEU A 209 -6.10 0.03 4.00
N LEU A 210 -7.31 0.57 3.81
CA LEU A 210 -8.38 -0.11 3.07
C LEU A 210 -7.97 -0.65 1.68
N PRO A 211 -7.22 0.09 0.82
CA PRO A 211 -6.78 -0.44 -0.47
C PRO A 211 -5.93 -1.71 -0.37
N LEU A 212 -5.02 -1.77 0.61
CA LEU A 212 -4.20 -2.95 0.90
C LEU A 212 -5.04 -4.08 1.51
N ILE A 213 -5.92 -3.76 2.47
CA ILE A 213 -6.86 -4.71 3.09
C ILE A 213 -7.73 -5.40 2.04
N HIS A 214 -8.38 -4.64 1.15
CA HIS A 214 -9.18 -5.21 0.08
C HIS A 214 -8.35 -6.11 -0.85
N PHE A 215 -7.12 -5.72 -1.20
CA PHE A 215 -6.21 -6.52 -2.03
C PHE A 215 -5.83 -7.85 -1.37
N LEU A 216 -5.39 -7.82 -0.10
CA LEU A 216 -5.07 -9.03 0.68
C LEU A 216 -6.31 -9.94 0.85
N ASN A 217 -7.48 -9.33 1.08
CA ASN A 217 -8.78 -10.02 1.09
C ASN A 217 -9.24 -10.52 -0.29
N GLY A 218 -8.51 -10.25 -1.37
CA GLY A 218 -8.91 -10.61 -2.75
C GLY A 218 -10.23 -9.98 -3.19
N GLN A 219 -10.67 -8.92 -2.51
CA GLN A 219 -11.77 -8.09 -2.96
C GLN A 219 -11.26 -7.22 -4.11
N LYS A 220 -11.90 -7.32 -5.28
CA LYS A 220 -11.69 -6.33 -6.33
C LYS A 220 -12.23 -4.99 -5.84
N ALA A 221 -11.35 -3.99 -5.74
CA ALA A 221 -11.69 -2.66 -5.24
C ALA A 221 -13.04 -2.19 -5.82
N THR A 222 -13.96 -1.76 -4.95
CA THR A 222 -15.34 -1.46 -5.33
C THR A 222 -15.38 -0.33 -6.34
N LYS A 223 -15.60 -0.69 -7.62
CA LYS A 223 -15.56 0.25 -8.75
C LYS A 223 -16.50 1.42 -8.51
N SER A 224 -15.95 2.63 -8.38
CA SER A 224 -16.71 3.85 -8.57
C SER A 224 -17.31 3.81 -9.98
N ALA A 225 -18.63 3.98 -10.08
CA ALA A 225 -19.39 3.53 -11.23
C ALA A 225 -19.16 4.42 -12.47
N LYS A 226 -18.22 4.03 -13.35
CA LYS A 226 -18.07 4.60 -14.69
C LYS A 226 -19.04 3.94 -15.70
N PRO A 227 -19.54 4.68 -16.71
CA PRO A 227 -20.55 4.16 -17.64
C PRO A 227 -20.05 3.02 -18.53
N LYS A 228 -20.93 2.07 -18.89
CA LYS A 228 -20.62 1.00 -19.84
C LYS A 228 -20.35 1.56 -21.25
N PRO A 229 -19.20 1.26 -21.90
CA PRO A 229 -19.01 1.55 -23.32
C PRO A 229 -19.87 0.62 -24.19
N LYS A 230 -20.28 1.12 -25.36
CA LYS A 230 -20.92 0.31 -26.42
C LYS A 230 -19.87 -0.28 -27.37
N ALA A 231 -20.23 -1.35 -28.08
CA ALA A 231 -19.29 -2.18 -28.85
C ALA A 231 -18.68 -1.49 -30.09
N ARG A 232 -17.45 -1.93 -30.42
CA ARG A 232 -16.64 -1.55 -31.60
C ARG A 232 -17.17 -2.14 -32.91
N PRO A 233 -17.02 -1.42 -34.03
CA PRO A 233 -16.64 -2.00 -35.33
C PRO A 233 -15.11 -2.14 -35.45
N LYS A 234 -14.61 -2.98 -36.37
CA LYS A 234 -13.19 -3.08 -36.76
C LYS A 234 -12.98 -2.50 -38.17
N LEU A 235 -11.89 -1.77 -38.41
CA LEU A 235 -11.06 -1.79 -39.63
C LEU A 235 -9.77 -0.97 -39.38
N LYS A 236 -8.58 -1.59 -39.54
CA LYS A 236 -7.59 -1.45 -40.64
C LYS A 236 -6.65 -0.22 -40.59
N THR A 237 -5.36 -0.52 -40.51
CA THR A 237 -4.19 0.37 -40.56
C THR A 237 -3.77 0.76 -41.98
N PRO A 238 -3.00 1.84 -42.11
CA PRO A 238 -1.77 1.86 -42.93
C PRO A 238 -0.53 2.24 -42.10
N ALA A 239 0.67 1.94 -42.60
CA ALA A 239 1.94 2.49 -42.11
C ALA A 239 2.19 3.90 -42.72
N GLU A 240 3.24 4.70 -42.46
CA GLU A 240 4.62 4.50 -41.95
C GLU A 240 5.14 5.89 -41.43
N SER A 241 6.32 6.15 -40.84
CA SER A 241 7.55 5.36 -40.58
C SER A 241 8.44 5.95 -39.46
N THR A 242 9.50 5.24 -39.10
CA THR A 242 10.75 5.63 -38.40
C THR A 242 10.73 6.62 -37.22
N ALA A 243 10.96 6.07 -36.02
CA ALA A 243 12.12 6.42 -35.19
C ALA A 243 12.59 5.16 -34.44
N VAL A 244 13.91 4.96 -34.26
CA VAL A 244 14.42 3.74 -33.60
C VAL A 244 14.31 3.89 -32.08
N ALA A 245 13.36 3.16 -31.48
CA ALA A 245 13.26 2.96 -30.03
C ALA A 245 13.08 1.46 -29.75
N THR A 246 13.94 0.89 -28.91
CA THR A 246 13.98 -0.56 -28.65
C THR A 246 12.82 -0.98 -27.75
N THR A 247 11.69 -1.31 -28.36
CA THR A 247 10.45 -1.65 -27.62
C THR A 247 10.41 -3.15 -27.31
N THR A 248 10.68 -3.52 -26.06
CA THR A 248 10.47 -4.89 -25.57
C THR A 248 9.04 -5.04 -25.07
N ILE A 249 8.22 -5.78 -25.85
CA ILE A 249 6.79 -5.94 -25.58
C ILE A 249 6.58 -7.06 -24.55
N ILE A 250 6.34 -6.65 -23.31
CA ILE A 250 5.55 -7.44 -22.36
C ILE A 250 4.08 -7.33 -22.81
N ASP A 251 3.29 -8.41 -22.71
CA ASP A 251 1.90 -8.58 -23.18
C ASP A 251 1.12 -7.25 -23.41
N PRO A 252 0.80 -6.87 -24.67
CA PRO A 252 0.50 -5.48 -25.04
C PRO A 252 -0.78 -4.86 -24.46
N ASP A 253 -1.68 -5.67 -23.88
CA ASP A 253 -2.83 -5.16 -23.11
C ASP A 253 -2.49 -4.82 -21.64
N GLN A 254 -1.31 -5.26 -21.16
CA GLN A 254 -0.85 -5.10 -19.77
C GLN A 254 0.28 -4.06 -19.60
N GLY A 255 1.18 -3.88 -20.57
CA GLY A 255 2.26 -2.90 -20.44
C GLY A 255 3.16 -2.73 -21.67
N PHE A 256 4.20 -1.92 -21.52
CA PHE A 256 5.33 -1.81 -22.47
C PHE A 256 6.56 -1.21 -21.78
N MET A 257 7.74 -1.43 -22.34
CA MET A 257 8.97 -0.73 -21.97
C MET A 257 9.45 0.16 -23.11
N PHE A 258 9.82 1.40 -22.78
CA PHE A 258 10.28 2.42 -23.72
C PHE A 258 11.56 3.08 -23.18
N VAL A 259 12.60 3.17 -24.01
CA VAL A 259 13.88 3.80 -23.68
C VAL A 259 14.11 4.99 -24.62
N THR A 260 14.60 6.12 -24.10
CA THR A 260 14.98 7.30 -24.90
C THR A 260 16.11 8.09 -24.26
N ASP A 261 16.93 8.73 -25.09
CA ASP A 261 17.96 9.69 -24.66
C ASP A 261 17.31 10.95 -24.06
N ILE A 262 17.92 11.49 -23.00
CA ILE A 262 17.43 12.66 -22.28
C ILE A 262 17.86 13.95 -23.00
N LYS A 263 16.85 14.63 -23.53
CA LYS A 263 17.01 15.84 -24.34
C LYS A 263 17.00 17.06 -23.40
N PRO A 264 17.71 18.17 -23.74
CA PRO A 264 17.77 19.38 -22.88
C PRO A 264 16.40 19.98 -22.52
N LEU A 265 15.37 19.71 -23.32
CA LEU A 265 13.99 20.15 -23.07
C LEU A 265 13.25 19.24 -22.09
N TYR A 266 13.68 17.99 -21.89
CA TYR A 266 13.02 17.06 -20.95
C TYR A 266 13.29 17.47 -19.51
N LEU A 267 14.57 17.73 -19.19
CA LEU A 267 15.02 18.30 -17.91
C LEU A 267 14.33 19.66 -17.68
N ARG A 268 14.66 20.69 -18.48
CA ARG A 268 14.23 22.10 -18.30
C ARG A 268 12.70 22.37 -18.31
N LYS A 269 11.86 21.36 -18.58
CA LYS A 269 10.40 21.49 -18.68
C LYS A 269 9.61 20.31 -18.08
N GLY A 270 10.26 19.37 -17.39
CA GLY A 270 9.59 18.27 -16.71
C GLY A 270 8.71 17.42 -17.63
N PHE A 271 9.21 16.99 -18.79
CA PHE A 271 8.45 16.12 -19.69
C PHE A 271 9.30 15.13 -20.48
N ILE A 272 8.74 13.97 -20.85
CA ILE A 272 9.38 12.99 -21.73
C ILE A 272 8.42 12.71 -22.91
N ASN A 273 8.90 12.80 -24.15
CA ASN A 273 8.09 12.45 -25.32
C ASN A 273 8.25 10.95 -25.65
N MET A 274 7.14 10.24 -25.82
CA MET A 274 7.04 8.87 -26.33
C MET A 274 6.49 8.87 -27.77
N ALA A 275 6.77 7.82 -28.55
CA ALA A 275 6.27 7.71 -29.93
C ALA A 275 4.72 7.65 -30.00
N PRO A 276 4.09 8.07 -31.12
CA PRO A 276 2.63 8.10 -31.27
C PRO A 276 1.93 6.77 -31.00
N ASP A 277 2.56 5.65 -31.36
CA ASP A 277 2.03 4.29 -31.22
C ASP A 277 1.74 3.86 -29.77
N HIS A 278 2.25 4.60 -28.78
CA HIS A 278 1.92 4.38 -27.37
C HIS A 278 0.57 5.00 -26.96
N TRP A 279 0.00 5.96 -27.73
CA TRP A 279 -1.25 6.64 -27.35
C TRP A 279 -2.43 5.69 -27.11
N PRO A 280 -2.67 4.64 -27.94
CA PRO A 280 -3.74 3.66 -27.70
C PRO A 280 -3.70 2.97 -26.32
N PHE A 281 -2.55 2.95 -25.64
CA PHE A 281 -2.43 2.43 -24.28
C PHE A 281 -3.02 3.38 -23.22
N PHE A 282 -2.84 4.69 -23.40
CA PHE A 282 -3.33 5.74 -22.48
C PHE A 282 -4.77 6.20 -22.81
N ALA A 283 -5.24 5.95 -24.03
CA ALA A 283 -6.51 6.44 -24.54
C ALA A 283 -7.75 5.76 -23.92
N VAL A 284 -8.41 6.45 -22.98
CA VAL A 284 -9.73 6.05 -22.44
C VAL A 284 -10.83 6.07 -23.53
N SER A 285 -10.67 6.94 -24.52
CA SER A 285 -11.58 7.09 -25.66
C SER A 285 -10.86 7.69 -26.87
N ALA A 286 -11.48 7.60 -28.06
CA ALA A 286 -10.97 8.24 -29.28
C ALA A 286 -10.94 9.79 -29.22
N ARG A 287 -11.53 10.42 -28.19
CA ARG A 287 -11.49 11.86 -27.91
C ARG A 287 -10.68 12.21 -26.66
N SER A 288 -9.98 11.25 -26.08
CA SER A 288 -9.06 11.52 -24.97
C SER A 288 -7.81 12.21 -25.53
N GLU A 289 -7.39 13.26 -24.84
CA GLU A 289 -6.18 14.03 -25.15
C GLU A 289 -5.21 14.08 -23.96
N THR A 290 -5.71 13.78 -22.76
CA THR A 290 -4.93 13.64 -21.52
C THR A 290 -5.38 12.41 -20.73
N ARG A 291 -4.46 11.89 -19.91
CA ARG A 291 -4.68 10.77 -18.99
C ARG A 291 -3.79 10.95 -17.77
N ASN A 292 -4.36 11.07 -16.57
CA ASN A 292 -3.58 11.03 -15.32
C ASN A 292 -2.89 9.65 -15.20
N VAL A 293 -1.65 9.65 -14.71
CA VAL A 293 -0.84 8.44 -14.49
C VAL A 293 -0.13 8.55 -13.15
N THR A 294 0.13 7.41 -12.51
CA THR A 294 0.96 7.38 -11.30
C THR A 294 2.41 7.11 -11.68
N VAL A 295 3.32 8.04 -11.42
CA VAL A 295 4.75 7.84 -11.64
C VAL A 295 5.39 7.26 -10.39
N TYR A 296 6.23 6.24 -10.57
CA TYR A 296 7.00 5.58 -9.54
C TYR A 296 8.50 5.86 -9.72
N TYR A 297 9.14 6.35 -8.66
CA TYR A 297 10.56 6.70 -8.59
C TYR A 297 11.04 6.57 -7.13
N GLU A 298 12.21 5.98 -6.87
CA GLU A 298 12.84 5.89 -5.53
C GLU A 298 11.89 5.51 -4.36
N GLY A 299 11.00 4.52 -4.55
CA GLY A 299 10.03 4.12 -3.52
C GLY A 299 8.79 5.02 -3.42
N VAL A 300 8.80 6.19 -4.06
CA VAL A 300 7.75 7.21 -4.04
C VAL A 300 6.77 7.03 -5.21
N TYR A 301 5.48 7.27 -4.92
CA TYR A 301 4.37 7.23 -5.89
C TYR A 301 3.72 8.61 -6.00
N ASP A 302 3.90 9.26 -7.15
CA ASP A 302 3.30 10.55 -7.47
C ASP A 302 2.09 10.36 -8.40
N LYS A 303 0.95 10.96 -8.06
CA LYS A 303 -0.33 10.82 -8.79
C LYS A 303 -0.76 12.08 -9.55
N ASP A 304 0.09 13.10 -9.56
CA ASP A 304 -0.15 14.40 -10.19
C ASP A 304 0.44 14.47 -11.61
N CYS A 305 1.24 13.48 -11.98
CA CYS A 305 1.71 13.25 -13.34
C CYS A 305 0.57 12.96 -14.34
N SER A 306 0.78 13.30 -15.62
CA SER A 306 -0.20 13.02 -16.67
C SER A 306 0.43 12.82 -18.05
N VAL A 307 -0.18 11.99 -18.88
CA VAL A 307 0.23 11.71 -20.26
C VAL A 307 -0.71 12.40 -21.24
N TRP A 308 -0.16 13.22 -22.14
CA TRP A 308 -0.87 14.08 -23.09
C TRP A 308 -0.62 13.63 -24.53
N ARG A 309 -1.60 13.82 -25.41
CA ARG A 309 -1.50 13.63 -26.87
C ARG A 309 -1.30 14.99 -27.53
N ILE A 310 -0.17 15.18 -28.22
CA ILE A 310 0.14 16.44 -28.90
C ILE A 310 -0.53 16.44 -30.28
N GLN A 311 -1.70 17.09 -30.40
CA GLN A 311 -2.50 17.14 -31.63
C GLN A 311 -1.70 17.50 -32.91
N SER A 312 -0.66 18.34 -32.80
CA SER A 312 0.10 18.86 -33.94
C SER A 312 1.21 17.94 -34.46
N SER A 313 1.57 16.88 -33.73
CA SER A 313 2.62 15.92 -34.13
C SER A 313 2.29 14.46 -33.82
N ASP A 314 1.09 14.21 -33.30
CA ASP A 314 0.60 12.95 -32.70
C ASP A 314 1.50 12.34 -31.60
N MET A 315 2.55 13.05 -31.17
CA MET A 315 3.48 12.59 -30.15
C MET A 315 2.78 12.46 -28.79
N VAL A 316 3.13 11.41 -28.07
CA VAL A 316 2.72 11.23 -26.68
C VAL A 316 3.72 11.94 -25.77
N ARG A 317 3.25 12.58 -24.70
CA ARG A 317 4.12 13.26 -23.72
C ARG A 317 3.72 12.90 -22.30
N LEU A 318 4.62 12.27 -21.56
CA LEU A 318 4.55 12.27 -20.09
C LEU A 318 4.94 13.66 -19.59
N VAL A 319 4.04 14.30 -18.84
CA VAL A 319 4.26 15.53 -18.08
C VAL A 319 4.43 15.13 -16.62
N LEU A 320 5.58 15.51 -16.04
CA LEU A 320 5.97 15.22 -14.68
C LEU A 320 5.34 16.23 -13.70
N SER A 321 5.07 15.81 -12.46
CA SER A 321 4.70 16.74 -11.39
C SER A 321 5.90 17.61 -10.98
N PRO A 322 5.71 18.71 -10.23
CA PRO A 322 6.83 19.50 -9.68
C PRO A 322 7.76 18.70 -8.75
N SER A 323 7.29 17.61 -8.15
CA SER A 323 8.07 16.73 -7.28
C SER A 323 8.94 15.79 -8.11
N VAL A 324 8.32 15.11 -9.10
CA VAL A 324 9.03 14.19 -10.01
C VAL A 324 10.00 14.96 -10.93
N HIS A 325 9.64 16.17 -11.35
CA HIS A 325 10.48 17.02 -12.19
C HIS A 325 11.78 17.41 -11.46
N ARG A 326 11.74 17.81 -10.19
CA ARG A 326 12.95 18.09 -9.40
C ARG A 326 13.84 16.85 -9.28
N TRP A 327 13.26 15.73 -8.84
CA TRP A 327 13.99 14.45 -8.76
C TRP A 327 14.65 14.08 -10.10
N PHE A 328 13.96 14.32 -11.22
CA PHE A 328 14.46 14.06 -12.56
C PHE A 328 15.56 15.05 -13.02
N GLU A 329 15.56 16.30 -12.53
CA GLU A 329 16.66 17.25 -12.72
C GLU A 329 17.86 16.95 -11.80
N ASP A 330 17.63 16.38 -10.61
CA ASP A 330 18.68 16.03 -9.64
C ASP A 330 19.42 14.71 -9.96
N ASN A 331 18.81 13.80 -10.74
CA ASN A 331 19.32 12.44 -10.97
C ASN A 331 19.67 12.08 -12.43
N PHE A 332 19.52 12.99 -13.40
CA PHE A 332 19.77 12.71 -14.82
C PHE A 332 20.45 13.89 -15.54
N GLU A 333 21.45 13.61 -16.36
CA GLU A 333 22.15 14.58 -17.18
C GLU A 333 21.72 14.55 -18.67
N GLN A 334 22.30 15.46 -19.48
CA GLN A 334 22.03 15.54 -20.90
C GLN A 334 22.82 14.50 -21.68
N GLY A 335 22.16 13.40 -22.04
CA GLY A 335 22.74 12.32 -22.85
C GLY A 335 22.45 10.94 -22.28
N ASP A 336 22.10 10.87 -21.00
CA ASP A 336 21.65 9.67 -20.30
C ASP A 336 20.44 9.04 -20.99
N HIS A 337 20.26 7.74 -20.80
CA HIS A 337 19.13 6.98 -21.31
C HIS A 337 18.10 6.73 -20.20
N VAL A 338 16.88 7.27 -20.34
CA VAL A 338 15.78 6.98 -19.40
C VAL A 338 14.96 5.79 -19.90
N GLN A 339 14.75 4.81 -19.01
CA GLN A 339 13.81 3.71 -19.21
C GLN A 339 12.48 4.03 -18.50
N LEU A 340 11.40 3.98 -19.28
CA LEU A 340 10.02 4.00 -18.79
C LEU A 340 9.44 2.59 -18.86
N ASN A 341 9.12 2.01 -17.70
CA ASN A 341 8.36 0.75 -17.62
C ASN A 341 6.90 1.08 -17.29
N VAL A 342 6.04 0.97 -18.30
CA VAL A 342 4.63 1.37 -18.25
C VAL A 342 3.76 0.13 -18.05
N LYS A 343 2.98 0.12 -16.96
CA LYS A 343 2.10 -1.00 -16.57
C LYS A 343 0.66 -0.50 -16.39
N ARG A 344 -0.32 -1.24 -16.91
CA ARG A 344 -1.74 -1.02 -16.61
C ARG A 344 -2.12 -1.91 -15.43
N LEU A 345 -2.68 -1.29 -14.40
CA LEU A 345 -3.06 -1.94 -13.15
C LEU A 345 -4.56 -2.25 -13.11
N ASP A 346 -4.94 -3.14 -12.19
CA ASP A 346 -6.35 -3.40 -11.91
C ASP A 346 -7.03 -2.07 -11.50
N ASN A 347 -8.27 -1.87 -12.00
CA ASN A 347 -9.04 -0.61 -11.98
C ASN A 347 -8.71 0.46 -13.06
N ASP A 348 -8.06 0.08 -14.18
CA ASP A 348 -7.78 0.98 -15.32
C ASP A 348 -6.73 2.08 -15.01
N GLU A 349 -6.06 2.02 -13.86
CA GLU A 349 -4.95 2.92 -13.56
C GLU A 349 -3.69 2.55 -14.37
N ILE A 350 -2.84 3.54 -14.65
CA ILE A 350 -1.57 3.34 -15.36
C ILE A 350 -0.44 3.82 -14.45
N GLN A 351 0.50 2.93 -14.18
CA GLN A 351 1.75 3.21 -13.50
C GLN A 351 2.88 3.36 -14.53
N ILE A 352 3.77 4.33 -14.31
CA ILE A 352 5.01 4.49 -15.07
C ILE A 352 6.17 4.49 -14.09
N SER A 353 7.01 3.45 -14.12
CA SER A 353 8.25 3.42 -13.35
C SER A 353 9.36 4.06 -14.17
N VAL A 354 10.07 5.04 -13.58
CA VAL A 354 11.19 5.73 -14.22
C VAL A 354 12.49 5.17 -13.64
N LYS A 355 13.40 4.72 -14.51
CA LYS A 355 14.74 4.24 -14.13
C LYS A 355 15.78 4.77 -15.13
N HIS A 356 17.04 4.79 -14.71
CA HIS A 356 18.17 4.75 -15.65
C HIS A 356 18.12 3.46 -16.48
N SER A 357 18.49 3.55 -17.76
CA SER A 357 18.90 2.38 -18.53
C SER A 357 20.41 2.20 -18.38
N GLU A 358 20.83 0.94 -18.22
CA GLU A 358 22.20 0.52 -18.55
C GLU A 358 22.46 0.60 -20.06
#